data_AF-A0A921QQ95-F1
#
_entry.id   AF-A0A921QQ95-F1
#
_cell.length_a   1.000
_cell.length_b   1.000
_cell.length_c   1.000
_cell.angle_alpha   90.00
_cell.angle_beta   90.00
_cell.angle_gamma   90.00
#
_symmetry.space_group_name_H-M   'P 1'
#
loop_
_entity.id
_entity.type
_entity.pdbx_description
1 polymer ?
#
loop_
_entity_poly.entity_id
_entity_poly.type
_entity_poly.pdbx_seq_one_letter_code
_entity_poly.pdbx_strand_id
1 'polypeptide(L)'
;MEKLEESETKVRVLIKGTIVTISLMIGLLWYEYIYKLDKHTYNKYHPYTSWISITVYVCVRNCTQQLRSTHLGLFVWLGKITMESYISQFHIWLRSTIPNGQPKLLLSFLPNYPLLNFLLTKTIFLSISYRVFKLTNILKEAFIPTRDSKCLYQNFIAGIAIFAFLYCRSFIFQKLPTV
;
A
#
# COMPACT_ATOMS: atom_id res chain seq x y z
N MET A 1 -15.07 -23.12 -5.94
CA MET A 1 -15.49 -22.48 -7.21
C MET A 1 -15.65 -23.51 -8.31
N GLU A 2 -14.74 -24.48 -8.50
CA GLU A 2 -14.89 -25.55 -9.52
C GLU A 2 -16.21 -26.33 -9.43
N LYS A 3 -16.56 -26.86 -8.25
CA LYS A 3 -17.86 -27.57 -8.05
C LYS A 3 -19.10 -26.72 -8.36
N LEU A 4 -19.00 -25.39 -8.27
CA LEU A 4 -20.08 -24.45 -8.59
C LEU A 4 -20.10 -24.12 -10.08
N GLU A 5 -18.96 -24.25 -10.75
CA GLU A 5 -18.79 -24.14 -12.20
C GLU A 5 -19.13 -25.43 -12.97
N GLU A 6 -19.42 -26.51 -12.25
CA GLU A 6 -19.98 -27.76 -12.80
C GLU A 6 -21.52 -27.84 -12.67
N SER A 7 -22.12 -26.97 -11.84
CA SER A 7 -23.58 -26.93 -11.62
C SER A 7 -24.36 -26.31 -12.78
N GLU A 8 -25.67 -26.59 -12.86
CA GLU A 8 -26.57 -25.99 -13.87
C GLU A 8 -26.42 -24.47 -13.95
N THR A 9 -26.40 -23.94 -15.18
CA THR A 9 -26.13 -22.52 -15.46
C THR A 9 -27.10 -21.58 -14.75
N LYS A 10 -28.38 -21.96 -14.63
CA LYS A 10 -29.41 -21.16 -13.92
C LYS A 10 -29.14 -21.07 -12.43
N VAL A 11 -28.85 -22.19 -11.77
CA VAL A 11 -28.54 -22.26 -10.33
C VAL A 11 -27.25 -21.49 -10.01
N ARG A 12 -26.23 -21.62 -10.87
CA ARG A 12 -24.96 -20.90 -10.76
C ARG A 12 -25.15 -19.38 -10.81
N VAL A 13 -25.91 -18.89 -11.78
CA VAL A 13 -26.18 -17.46 -11.93
C VAL A 13 -26.98 -16.93 -10.75
N LEU A 14 -27.97 -17.70 -10.27
CA LEU A 14 -28.76 -17.33 -9.10
C LEU A 14 -27.88 -17.20 -7.85
N ILE A 15 -27.06 -18.21 -7.52
CA ILE A 15 -26.18 -18.20 -6.33
C ILE A 15 -25.16 -17.06 -6.42
N LYS A 16 -24.54 -16.85 -7.58
CA LYS A 16 -23.57 -15.77 -7.76
C LYS A 16 -24.23 -14.40 -7.68
N GLY A 17 -25.44 -14.26 -8.23
CA GLY A 17 -26.25 -13.05 -8.16
C GLY A 17 -26.63 -12.71 -6.71
N THR A 18 -27.09 -13.68 -5.92
CA THR A 18 -27.42 -13.45 -4.50
C THR A 18 -26.20 -13.03 -3.69
N ILE A 19 -25.06 -13.69 -3.86
CA ILE A 19 -23.80 -13.31 -3.18
C ILE A 19 -23.40 -11.87 -3.53
N VAL A 20 -23.44 -11.49 -4.81
CA VAL A 20 -23.07 -10.14 -5.25
C VAL A 20 -24.04 -9.09 -4.71
N THR A 21 -25.35 -9.33 -4.79
CA THR A 21 -26.37 -8.38 -4.29
C THR A 21 -26.22 -8.15 -2.78
N ILE A 22 -26.02 -9.20 -1.98
CA ILE A 22 -25.77 -9.08 -0.54
C ILE A 22 -24.47 -8.31 -0.28
N SER A 23 -23.40 -8.63 -1.00
CA SER A 23 -22.11 -7.94 -0.86
C SER A 23 -22.22 -6.45 -1.18
N LEU A 24 -22.94 -6.10 -2.26
CA LEU A 24 -23.17 -4.71 -2.64
C LEU A 24 -24.03 -3.98 -1.60
N MET A 25 -25.06 -4.62 -1.05
CA MET A 25 -25.89 -4.03 0.01
C MET A 25 -25.05 -3.72 1.25
N ILE A 26 -24.21 -4.65 1.70
CA ILE A 26 -23.28 -4.42 2.82
C ILE A 26 -22.30 -3.27 2.51
N GLY A 27 -21.77 -3.23 1.29
CA GLY A 27 -20.88 -2.16 0.85
C GLY A 27 -21.55 -0.78 0.84
N LEU A 28 -22.81 -0.70 0.40
CA LEU A 28 -23.61 0.53 0.41
C LEU A 28 -23.91 1.00 1.84
N LEU A 29 -24.29 0.09 2.73
CA LEU A 29 -24.49 0.43 4.15
C LEU A 29 -23.18 0.94 4.77
N TRP A 30 -22.05 0.26 4.52
CA TRP A 30 -20.76 0.73 5.00
C TRP A 30 -20.40 2.12 4.44
N TYR A 31 -20.69 2.38 3.17
CA TYR A 31 -20.45 3.68 2.55
C TYR A 31 -21.27 4.79 3.22
N GLU A 32 -22.58 4.57 3.40
CA GLU A 32 -23.47 5.57 4.01
C GLU A 32 -23.15 5.83 5.49
N TYR A 33 -22.92 4.77 6.28
CA TYR A 33 -22.79 4.90 7.74
C TYR A 33 -21.36 5.11 8.23
N ILE A 34 -20.34 4.64 7.50
CA ILE A 34 -18.93 4.72 7.94
C ILE A 34 -18.12 5.65 7.05
N TYR A 35 -18.17 5.48 5.73
CA TYR A 35 -17.27 6.22 4.83
C TYR A 35 -17.58 7.72 4.77
N LYS A 36 -18.86 8.11 4.87
CA LYS A 36 -19.27 9.53 4.88
C LYS A 36 -19.05 10.27 6.20
N LEU A 37 -18.54 9.60 7.23
CA LEU A 37 -18.23 10.25 8.51
C LEU A 37 -17.15 11.33 8.34
N ASP A 38 -17.13 12.27 9.28
CA ASP A 38 -16.07 13.26 9.33
C ASP A 38 -14.70 12.59 9.46
N LYS A 39 -13.66 13.23 8.94
CA LYS A 39 -12.30 12.67 8.87
C LYS A 39 -11.79 12.15 10.21
N HIS A 40 -12.07 12.84 11.31
CA HIS A 40 -11.54 12.47 12.62
C HIS A 40 -12.22 11.19 13.13
N THR A 41 -13.55 11.15 13.07
CA THR A 41 -14.35 9.99 13.45
C THR A 41 -14.08 8.81 12.52
N TYR A 42 -14.00 9.04 11.21
CA TYR A 42 -13.65 8.02 10.23
C TYR A 42 -12.29 7.38 10.53
N ASN A 43 -11.26 8.18 10.81
CA ASN A 43 -9.92 7.66 11.10
C ASN A 43 -9.89 6.75 12.34
N LYS A 44 -10.80 6.94 13.29
CA LYS A 44 -10.94 6.07 14.47
C LYS A 44 -11.54 4.71 14.10
N TYR A 45 -12.53 4.67 13.20
CA TYR A 45 -13.24 3.45 12.82
C TYR A 45 -12.64 2.72 11.61
N HIS A 46 -11.93 3.43 10.74
CA HIS A 46 -11.35 2.90 9.51
C HIS A 46 -10.48 1.65 9.73
N PRO A 47 -9.58 1.59 10.74
CA PRO A 47 -8.77 0.40 10.99
C PRO A 47 -9.60 -0.87 11.22
N TYR A 48 -10.78 -0.74 11.82
CA TYR A 48 -11.64 -1.87 12.19
C TYR A 48 -12.66 -2.25 11.11
N THR A 49 -12.97 -1.33 10.20
CA THR A 49 -14.07 -1.49 9.23
C THR A 49 -13.59 -1.53 7.78
N SER A 50 -12.33 -1.18 7.49
CA SER A 50 -11.75 -1.15 6.14
C SER A 50 -11.85 -2.49 5.40
N TRP A 51 -11.74 -3.62 6.11
CA TRP A 51 -11.84 -4.96 5.55
C TRP A 51 -13.19 -5.23 4.86
N ILE A 52 -14.27 -4.54 5.26
CA ILE A 52 -15.60 -4.69 4.66
C ILE A 52 -15.54 -4.30 3.19
N SER A 53 -15.01 -3.11 2.88
CA SER A 53 -14.88 -2.62 1.49
C SER A 53 -14.01 -3.53 0.63
N ILE A 54 -12.94 -4.09 1.22
CA ILE A 54 -12.02 -5.02 0.55
C ILE A 54 -12.76 -6.33 0.22
N THR A 55 -13.49 -6.89 1.18
CA THR A 55 -14.26 -8.13 0.98
C THR A 55 -15.35 -7.97 -0.07
N VAL A 56 -16.06 -6.83 -0.10
CA VAL A 56 -17.05 -6.55 -1.14
C VAL A 56 -16.41 -6.53 -2.52
N TYR A 57 -15.28 -5.83 -2.67
CA TYR A 57 -14.52 -5.83 -3.93
C TYR A 57 -14.09 -7.24 -4.34
N VAL A 58 -13.56 -8.04 -3.41
CA VAL A 58 -13.15 -9.42 -3.67
C VAL A 58 -14.34 -10.28 -4.11
N CYS A 59 -15.50 -10.15 -3.46
CA CYS A 59 -16.71 -10.91 -3.83
C CYS A 59 -17.19 -10.57 -5.24
N VAL A 60 -17.29 -9.27 -5.56
CA VAL A 60 -17.71 -8.80 -6.89
C VAL A 60 -16.74 -9.26 -7.96
N ARG A 61 -15.43 -9.05 -7.74
CA ARG A 61 -14.40 -9.42 -8.70
C ARG A 61 -14.37 -10.93 -8.97
N ASN A 62 -14.62 -11.77 -7.96
CA ASN A 62 -14.62 -13.22 -8.12
C ASN A 62 -15.96 -13.80 -8.58
N CYS A 63 -16.95 -12.96 -8.91
CA CYS A 63 -18.25 -13.43 -9.40
C CYS A 63 -18.12 -14.22 -10.71
N THR A 64 -17.37 -13.69 -11.69
CA THR A 64 -17.21 -14.32 -13.01
C THR A 64 -15.74 -14.54 -13.36
N GLN A 65 -15.49 -15.53 -14.21
CA GLN A 65 -14.13 -15.81 -14.70
C GLN A 65 -13.56 -14.64 -15.50
N GLN A 66 -14.41 -13.90 -16.22
CA GLN A 66 -14.00 -12.74 -17.01
C GLN A 66 -13.50 -11.61 -16.11
N LEU A 67 -14.26 -11.25 -15.06
CA LEU A 67 -13.84 -10.24 -14.08
C LEU A 67 -12.59 -10.67 -13.31
N ARG A 68 -12.43 -11.98 -13.12
CA ARG A 68 -11.22 -12.55 -12.52
C ARG A 68 -10.00 -12.43 -13.44
N SER A 69 -10.12 -12.75 -14.70
CA SER A 69 -8.96 -12.81 -15.62
C SER A 69 -8.56 -11.45 -16.18
N THR A 70 -9.50 -10.50 -16.28
CA THR A 70 -9.25 -9.19 -16.88
C THR A 70 -8.67 -8.21 -15.86
N HIS A 71 -7.56 -7.57 -16.20
CA HIS A 71 -6.96 -6.52 -15.40
C HIS A 71 -6.19 -5.54 -16.28
N LEU A 72 -6.05 -4.30 -15.83
CA LEU A 72 -5.21 -3.32 -16.50
C LEU A 72 -3.76 -3.48 -16.05
N GLY A 73 -2.86 -3.78 -16.98
CA GLY A 73 -1.44 -3.97 -16.70
C GLY A 73 -0.79 -2.75 -16.03
N LEU A 74 -1.25 -1.54 -16.35
CA LEU A 74 -0.82 -0.30 -15.71
C LEU A 74 -1.10 -0.30 -14.20
N PHE A 75 -2.30 -0.71 -13.77
CA PHE A 75 -2.63 -0.78 -12.34
C PHE A 75 -1.90 -1.91 -11.62
N VAL A 76 -1.60 -3.02 -12.31
CA VAL A 76 -0.72 -4.06 -11.76
C VAL A 76 0.68 -3.52 -11.53
N TRP A 77 1.22 -2.78 -12.48
CA TRP A 77 2.55 -2.18 -12.36
C TRP A 77 2.60 -1.11 -11.25
N LEU A 78 1.60 -0.22 -11.19
CA LEU A 78 1.48 0.77 -10.11
C LEU A 78 1.30 0.12 -8.74
N GLY A 79 0.47 -0.93 -8.65
CA GLY A 79 0.26 -1.67 -7.41
C GLY A 79 1.53 -2.33 -6.88
N LYS A 80 2.43 -2.79 -7.76
CA LYS A 80 3.73 -3.37 -7.35
C LYS A 80 4.66 -2.36 -6.68
N ILE A 81 4.61 -1.09 -7.11
CA ILE A 81 5.47 -0.01 -6.59
C ILE A 81 4.78 0.86 -5.53
N THR A 82 3.55 0.50 -5.12
CA THR A 82 2.69 1.36 -4.33
C THR A 82 3.25 1.64 -2.93
N MET A 83 3.97 0.68 -2.35
CA MET A 83 4.51 0.84 -0.99
C MET A 83 5.66 1.84 -0.97
N GLU A 84 6.57 1.71 -1.94
CA GLU A 84 7.73 2.58 -2.05
C GLU A 84 7.31 3.99 -2.46
N SER A 85 6.34 4.11 -3.37
CA SER A 85 5.77 5.41 -3.73
C SER A 85 5.01 6.06 -2.56
N TYR A 86 4.27 5.29 -1.76
CA TYR A 86 3.61 5.79 -0.56
C TYR A 86 4.58 6.40 0.45
N ILE A 87 5.73 5.75 0.70
CA ILE A 87 6.76 6.31 1.60
C ILE A 87 7.46 7.50 0.93
N SER A 88 7.82 7.35 -0.35
CA SER A 88 8.52 8.38 -1.13
C SER A 88 7.76 9.70 -1.19
N GLN A 89 6.43 9.70 -1.11
CA GLN A 89 5.62 10.92 -1.21
C GLN A 89 5.98 11.91 -0.09
N PHE A 90 6.29 11.42 1.10
CA PHE A 90 6.61 12.28 2.25
C PHE A 90 8.02 12.86 2.16
N HIS A 91 8.92 12.21 1.42
CA HIS A 91 10.32 12.63 1.30
C HIS A 91 10.61 13.44 0.04
N ILE A 92 9.85 13.21 -1.03
CA ILE A 92 10.13 13.81 -2.35
C ILE A 92 9.04 14.80 -2.74
N TRP A 93 7.77 14.47 -2.50
CA TRP A 93 6.64 15.20 -3.06
C TRP A 93 6.10 16.29 -2.14
N LEU A 94 5.95 15.97 -0.86
CA LEU A 94 5.25 16.80 0.11
C LEU A 94 6.26 17.57 0.96
N ARG A 95 5.96 18.84 1.22
CA ARG A 95 6.76 19.72 2.10
C ARG A 95 5.96 20.11 3.34
N SER A 96 6.64 20.11 4.49
CA SER A 96 6.15 20.71 5.74
C SER A 96 6.91 22.00 6.02
N THR A 97 6.22 23.00 6.59
CA THR A 97 6.83 24.23 7.11
C THR A 97 7.41 24.04 8.52
N ILE A 98 7.01 22.98 9.23
CA ILE A 98 7.42 22.69 10.61
C ILE A 98 8.23 21.38 10.62
N PRO A 99 9.33 21.29 11.40
CA PRO A 99 10.04 20.02 11.61
C PRO A 99 9.06 18.95 12.11
N ASN A 100 9.03 17.78 11.47
CA ASN A 100 8.11 16.67 11.77
C ASN A 100 6.61 16.98 11.66
N GLY A 101 6.24 18.12 11.05
CA GLY A 101 4.85 18.46 10.77
C GLY A 101 4.26 17.63 9.62
N GLN A 102 2.93 17.47 9.61
CA GLN A 102 2.24 16.85 8.48
C GLN A 102 2.46 17.70 7.23
N PRO A 103 3.02 17.16 6.15
CA PRO A 103 3.38 17.98 5.01
C PRO A 103 2.12 18.32 4.20
N LYS A 104 1.90 19.63 4.00
CA LYS A 104 0.66 20.19 3.41
C LYS A 104 0.90 20.85 2.05
N LEU A 105 2.15 21.09 1.68
CA LEU A 105 2.51 21.79 0.45
C LEU A 105 2.99 20.80 -0.62
N LEU A 106 2.57 21.03 -1.86
CA LEU A 106 3.01 20.27 -3.02
C LEU A 106 4.28 20.89 -3.59
N LEU A 107 5.21 20.06 -4.06
CA LEU A 107 6.37 20.52 -4.80
C LEU A 107 5.92 21.25 -6.09
N SER A 108 6.50 22.43 -6.34
CA SER A 108 6.23 23.24 -7.52
C SER A 108 7.53 23.67 -8.18
N PHE A 109 7.79 23.15 -9.39
CA PHE A 109 8.91 23.54 -10.24
C PHE A 109 8.53 24.67 -11.21
N LEU A 110 7.29 24.66 -11.70
CA LEU A 110 6.79 25.63 -12.68
C LEU A 110 5.65 26.44 -12.04
N PRO A 111 5.94 27.61 -11.44
CA PRO A 111 4.88 28.49 -10.97
C PRO A 111 4.01 28.92 -12.15
N ASN A 112 2.69 29.03 -11.93
CA ASN A 112 1.64 29.44 -12.91
C ASN A 112 1.14 28.38 -13.91
N TYR A 113 1.76 27.19 -14.02
CA TYR A 113 1.26 26.11 -14.89
C TYR A 113 0.92 24.84 -14.08
N PRO A 114 -0.27 24.77 -13.45
CA PRO A 114 -0.59 23.70 -12.49
C PRO A 114 -0.60 22.30 -13.11
N LEU A 115 -1.14 22.14 -14.32
CA LEU A 115 -1.20 20.84 -15.00
C LEU A 115 0.19 20.36 -15.45
N LEU A 116 1.01 21.28 -15.98
CA LEU A 116 2.37 20.94 -16.41
C LEU A 116 3.25 20.63 -15.21
N ASN A 117 3.13 21.40 -14.13
CA ASN A 117 3.80 21.11 -12.87
C ASN A 117 3.36 19.74 -12.32
N PHE A 118 2.07 19.42 -12.35
CA PHE A 118 1.56 18.11 -11.92
C PHE A 118 2.16 16.97 -12.76
N LEU A 119 2.16 17.09 -14.08
CA LEU A 119 2.73 16.07 -14.97
C LEU A 119 4.23 15.87 -14.71
N LEU A 120 4.98 16.98 -14.63
CA LEU A 120 6.42 16.95 -14.39
C LEU A 120 6.76 16.32 -13.03
N THR A 121 6.13 16.82 -11.96
CA THR A 121 6.33 16.29 -10.61
C THR A 121 5.94 14.81 -10.52
N LYS A 122 4.80 14.39 -11.11
CA LYS A 122 4.37 12.98 -11.17
C LYS A 122 5.38 12.11 -11.87
N THR A 123 5.94 12.57 -12.98
CA THR A 123 6.93 11.82 -13.75
C THR A 123 8.23 11.63 -12.98
N ILE A 124 8.76 12.70 -12.36
CA ILE A 124 9.98 12.63 -11.54
C ILE A 124 9.77 11.71 -10.34
N PHE A 125 8.69 11.91 -9.60
CA PHE A 125 8.33 11.10 -8.45
C PHE A 125 8.20 9.62 -8.78
N LEU A 126 7.44 9.29 -9.82
CA LEU A 126 7.22 7.91 -10.24
C LEU A 126 8.53 7.24 -10.67
N SER A 127 9.41 7.97 -11.36
CA SER A 127 10.72 7.50 -11.77
C SER A 127 11.62 7.17 -10.58
N ILE A 128 11.66 8.06 -9.57
CA ILE A 128 12.43 7.83 -8.35
C ILE A 128 11.85 6.67 -7.55
N SER A 129 10.53 6.62 -7.34
CA SER A 129 9.87 5.53 -6.63
C SER A 129 10.11 4.18 -7.30
N TYR A 130 10.11 4.12 -8.64
CA TYR A 130 10.45 2.91 -9.38
C TYR A 130 11.92 2.48 -9.18
N ARG A 131 12.84 3.45 -9.12
CA ARG A 131 14.25 3.15 -8.80
C ARG A 131 14.40 2.62 -7.38
N VAL A 132 13.73 3.23 -6.41
CA VAL A 132 13.71 2.76 -5.00
C VAL A 132 13.14 1.35 -4.93
N PHE A 133 12.01 1.07 -5.59
CA PHE A 133 11.44 -0.27 -5.68
C PHE A 133 12.43 -1.33 -6.19
N LYS A 134 13.21 -1.03 -7.25
CA LYS A 134 14.24 -1.96 -7.73
C LYS A 134 15.31 -2.22 -6.67
N LEU A 135 15.80 -1.16 -6.04
CA LEU A 135 16.85 -1.26 -5.01
C LEU A 135 16.36 -2.02 -3.77
N THR A 136 15.13 -1.76 -3.32
CA THR A 136 14.51 -2.47 -2.19
C THR A 136 14.36 -3.96 -2.48
N ASN A 137 14.00 -4.36 -3.71
CA ASN A 137 13.90 -5.78 -4.05
C ASN A 137 15.28 -6.46 -4.10
N ILE A 138 16.29 -5.80 -4.66
CA ILE A 138 17.68 -6.32 -4.62
C ILE A 138 18.14 -6.49 -3.17
N LEU A 139 17.88 -5.50 -2.32
CA LEU A 139 18.21 -5.54 -0.90
C LEU A 139 17.47 -6.68 -0.19
N LYS A 140 16.17 -6.81 -0.43
CA LYS A 140 15.34 -7.88 0.13
C LYS A 140 15.89 -9.26 -0.22
N GLU A 141 16.26 -9.48 -1.48
CA GLU A 141 16.82 -10.75 -1.94
C GLU A 141 18.18 -11.04 -1.32
N ALA A 142 19.01 -10.01 -1.12
CA ALA A 142 20.30 -10.14 -0.45
C ALA A 142 20.16 -10.49 1.04
N PHE A 143 19.19 -9.90 1.74
CA PHE A 143 18.98 -10.13 3.18
C PHE A 143 18.19 -11.41 3.47
N ILE A 144 17.21 -11.75 2.64
CA ILE A 144 16.32 -12.90 2.83
C ILE A 144 16.46 -13.84 1.62
N PRO A 145 17.58 -14.59 1.52
CA PRO A 145 17.77 -15.57 0.47
C PRO A 145 16.76 -16.71 0.66
N THR A 146 16.00 -17.05 -0.39
CA THR A 146 14.93 -18.06 -0.30
C THR A 146 15.44 -19.50 -0.37
N ARG A 147 16.66 -19.71 -0.89
CA ARG A 147 17.24 -21.04 -1.12
C ARG A 147 18.31 -21.45 -0.10
N ASP A 148 18.90 -20.49 0.59
CA ASP A 148 20.03 -20.74 1.48
C ASP A 148 19.70 -20.37 2.93
N SER A 149 19.30 -21.38 3.71
CA SER A 149 18.96 -21.22 5.12
C SER A 149 20.17 -20.85 6.00
N LYS A 150 21.40 -21.22 5.59
CA LYS A 150 22.61 -20.86 6.35
C LYS A 150 22.94 -19.38 6.16
N CYS A 151 22.87 -18.89 4.91
CA CYS A 151 23.06 -17.47 4.62
C CYS A 151 21.99 -16.61 5.30
N LEU A 152 20.72 -17.05 5.32
CA LEU A 152 19.64 -16.38 6.05
C LEU A 152 19.95 -16.26 7.55
N TYR A 153 20.40 -17.35 8.18
CA TYR A 153 20.74 -17.34 9.60
C TYR A 153 21.93 -16.41 9.91
N GLN A 154 22.95 -16.40 9.05
CA GLN A 154 24.08 -15.47 9.17
C GLN A 154 23.65 -14.00 9.03
N ASN A 155 22.81 -13.68 8.03
CA ASN A 155 22.26 -12.34 7.85
C ASN A 155 21.43 -11.90 9.06
N PHE A 156 20.68 -12.83 9.66
CA PHE A 156 19.89 -12.56 10.87
C PHE A 156 20.78 -12.23 12.07
N ILE A 157 21.84 -13.01 12.31
CA ILE A 157 22.83 -12.72 13.37
C ILE A 157 23.51 -11.37 13.12
N ALA A 158 23.95 -11.11 11.88
CA ALA A 158 24.57 -9.84 11.51
C ALA A 158 23.61 -8.66 11.76
N GLY A 159 22.34 -8.81 11.42
CA GLY A 159 21.29 -7.82 11.68
C GLY A 159 21.13 -7.53 13.18
N ILE A 160 21.09 -8.56 14.03
CA ILE A 160 21.03 -8.40 15.49
C ILE A 160 22.28 -7.68 16.02
N ALA A 161 23.47 -8.07 15.56
CA ALA A 161 24.73 -7.47 15.98
C ALA A 161 24.78 -5.97 15.62
N ILE A 162 24.38 -5.61 14.40
CA ILE A 162 24.30 -4.21 13.95
C ILE A 162 23.28 -3.45 14.79
N PHE A 163 22.09 -4.02 15.04
CA PHE A 163 21.06 -3.37 15.84
C PHE A 163 21.53 -3.11 17.28
N ALA A 164 22.15 -4.11 17.92
CA ALA A 164 22.73 -3.98 19.25
C ALA A 164 23.81 -2.89 19.29
N PHE A 165 24.70 -2.87 18.31
CA PHE A 165 25.74 -1.84 18.18
C PHE A 165 25.15 -0.42 18.05
N LEU A 166 24.16 -0.24 17.17
CA LEU A 166 23.48 1.04 16.98
C LEU A 166 22.73 1.47 18.24
N TYR A 167 22.08 0.55 18.93
CA TYR A 167 21.39 0.81 20.19
C TYR A 167 22.36 1.26 21.29
N CYS A 168 23.47 0.54 21.48
CA CYS A 168 24.52 0.91 22.43
C CYS A 168 25.08 2.30 22.12
N ARG A 169 25.34 2.58 20.84
CA ARG A 169 25.80 3.91 20.41
C ARG A 169 24.77 4.98 20.73
N SER A 170 23.49 4.78 20.39
CA SER A 170 22.41 5.72 20.72
C SER A 170 22.30 5.98 22.22
N PHE A 171 22.43 4.94 23.05
CA PHE A 171 22.39 5.06 24.49
C PHE A 171 23.56 5.88 25.05
N ILE A 172 24.77 5.70 24.50
CA ILE A 172 25.94 6.51 24.85
C ILE A 172 25.72 7.98 24.43
N PHE A 173 25.19 8.22 23.23
CA PHE A 173 24.87 9.57 22.74
C PHE A 173 23.86 10.30 23.62
N GLN A 174 22.86 9.61 24.18
CA GLN A 174 21.90 10.22 25.12
C GLN A 174 22.51 10.59 26.47
N LYS A 175 23.63 9.95 26.86
CA LYS A 175 24.34 10.23 28.12
C LYS A 175 25.41 11.32 28.00
N LEU A 176 25.75 11.75 26.79
CA LEU A 176 26.61 12.90 26.59
C LEU A 176 25.82 14.17 26.96
N PRO A 177 26.37 15.05 27.81
CA PRO A 177 25.71 16.32 28.11
C PRO A 177 25.63 17.15 26.81
N THR A 178 24.41 17.52 26.44
CA THR A 178 24.17 18.51 25.39
C THR A 178 24.67 19.85 25.87
N VAL A 179 25.78 20.33 25.30
CA VAL A 179 26.26 21.72 25.44
C VAL A 179 25.39 22.63 24.59
#